data_AF-A0A2A5NSA3-F1
#
_entry.id   AF-A0A2A5NSA3-F1
#
_cell.length_a   1.000
_cell.length_b   1.000
_cell.length_c   1.000
_cell.angle_alpha   90.00
_cell.angle_beta   90.00
_cell.angle_gamma   90.00
#
_symmetry.space_group_name_H-M   'P 1'
#
loop_
_entity.id
_entity.type
_entity.pdbx_description
1 polymer ?
#
loop_
_entity_poly.entity_id
_entity_poly.type
_entity_poly.pdbx_seq_one_letter_code
_entity_poly.pdbx_strand_id
1 'polypeptide(L)'
;MPSAADVQRDAVQFLSRSEQVVNVPWKDIPEPILEQCDDGVRFVYSAVVTVDNDAKANAAELAMFWRSEGLSVSPSVTDFGSRGNTIYAATAHRDSGPRAAYQLSVISVAIEITSECAPGAVDDDDE
;
A
#
# COMPACT_ATOMS: atom_id res chain seq x y z
N MET A 1 6.97 -8.63 -20.17
CA MET A 1 6.23 -7.67 -19.32
C MET A 1 4.99 -8.41 -18.82
N PRO A 2 4.67 -8.34 -17.52
CA PRO A 2 3.44 -8.93 -16.99
C PRO A 2 2.20 -8.28 -17.61
N SER A 3 1.08 -9.00 -17.68
CA SER A 3 -0.18 -8.45 -18.18
C SER A 3 -0.86 -7.54 -17.15
N ALA A 4 -1.80 -6.71 -17.57
CA ALA A 4 -2.60 -5.87 -16.65
C ALA A 4 -3.28 -6.72 -15.56
N ALA A 5 -3.84 -7.87 -15.94
CA ALA A 5 -4.47 -8.80 -14.99
C ALA A 5 -3.46 -9.40 -13.99
N ASP A 6 -2.24 -9.69 -14.43
CA ASP A 6 -1.19 -10.22 -13.55
C ASP A 6 -0.75 -9.18 -12.51
N VAL A 7 -0.42 -7.95 -12.95
CA VAL A 7 0.02 -6.89 -12.02
C VAL A 7 -1.09 -6.45 -11.06
N GLN A 8 -2.35 -6.49 -11.52
CA GLN A 8 -3.52 -6.22 -10.69
C GLN A 8 -3.65 -7.28 -9.61
N ARG A 9 -3.63 -8.57 -9.98
CA ARG A 9 -3.72 -9.68 -9.04
C ARG A 9 -2.57 -9.67 -8.03
N ASP A 10 -1.35 -9.39 -8.48
CA ASP A 10 -0.18 -9.35 -7.61
C ASP A 10 -0.27 -8.20 -6.60
N ALA A 11 -0.76 -7.01 -7.03
CA ALA A 11 -1.02 -5.89 -6.14
C ALA A 11 -2.10 -6.20 -5.09
N VAL A 12 -3.21 -6.84 -5.49
CA VAL A 12 -4.27 -7.29 -4.59
C VAL A 12 -3.74 -8.30 -3.56
N GLN A 13 -2.95 -9.29 -4.01
CA GLN A 13 -2.34 -10.26 -3.10
C GLN A 13 -1.34 -9.61 -2.15
N PHE A 14 -0.57 -8.63 -2.61
CA PHE A 14 0.38 -7.91 -1.77
C PHE A 14 -0.33 -7.02 -0.74
N LEU A 15 -1.43 -6.36 -1.12
CA LEU A 15 -2.28 -5.63 -0.19
C LEU A 15 -2.87 -6.58 0.86
N SER A 16 -3.50 -7.67 0.45
CA SER A 16 -4.12 -8.63 1.38
C SER A 16 -3.10 -9.22 2.38
N ARG A 17 -1.87 -9.51 1.93
CA ARG A 17 -0.80 -9.96 2.85
C ARG A 17 -0.32 -8.85 3.79
N SER A 18 -0.25 -7.60 3.32
CA SER A 18 0.08 -6.44 4.16
C SER A 18 -1.01 -6.18 5.21
N GLU A 19 -2.28 -6.33 4.84
CA GLU A 19 -3.44 -6.23 5.73
C GLU A 19 -3.40 -7.31 6.82
N GLN A 20 -3.03 -8.56 6.49
CA GLN A 20 -2.93 -9.65 7.48
C GLN A 20 -1.85 -9.42 8.55
N VAL A 21 -0.81 -8.62 8.25
CA VAL A 21 0.22 -8.25 9.23
C VAL A 21 -0.32 -7.27 10.26
N VAL A 22 -1.26 -6.39 9.86
CA VAL A 22 -1.85 -5.41 10.75
C VAL A 22 -3.22 -5.88 11.21
N ASN A 23 -3.33 -6.29 12.47
CA ASN A 23 -4.57 -6.83 13.05
C ASN A 23 -5.62 -5.73 13.31
N VAL A 24 -6.19 -5.17 12.25
CA VAL A 24 -7.29 -4.20 12.27
C VAL A 24 -8.47 -4.74 11.43
N PRO A 25 -9.71 -4.27 11.68
CA PRO A 25 -10.88 -4.73 10.94
C PRO A 25 -10.91 -4.10 9.53
N TRP A 26 -10.07 -4.63 8.64
CA TRP A 26 -10.10 -4.30 7.22
C TRP A 26 -11.48 -4.60 6.63
N LYS A 27 -11.93 -3.76 5.71
CA LYS A 27 -13.13 -3.99 4.90
C LYS A 27 -12.75 -4.85 3.69
N ASP A 28 -13.69 -5.02 2.76
CA ASP A 28 -13.39 -5.60 1.45
C ASP A 28 -12.27 -4.82 0.74
N ILE A 29 -11.52 -5.53 -0.10
CA ILE A 29 -10.44 -4.94 -0.90
C ILE A 29 -11.03 -3.82 -1.76
N PRO A 30 -10.50 -2.59 -1.68
CA PRO A 30 -11.04 -1.46 -2.43
C PRO A 30 -10.86 -1.66 -3.93
N GLU A 31 -11.77 -1.08 -4.72
CA GLU A 31 -11.55 -0.95 -6.16
C GLU A 31 -10.29 -0.11 -6.42
N PRO A 32 -9.45 -0.50 -7.39
CA PRO A 32 -8.26 0.26 -7.71
C PRO A 32 -8.62 1.57 -8.41
N ILE A 33 -7.82 2.60 -8.16
CA ILE A 33 -7.72 3.75 -9.05
C ILE A 33 -6.77 3.35 -10.19
N LEU A 34 -7.24 3.46 -11.43
CA LEU A 34 -6.40 3.26 -12.60
C LEU A 34 -5.63 4.55 -12.91
N GLU A 35 -4.32 4.45 -13.04
CA GLU A 35 -3.47 5.55 -13.44
C GLU A 35 -2.72 5.22 -14.73
N GLN A 36 -2.63 6.20 -15.63
CA GLN A 36 -1.77 6.09 -16.79
C GLN A 36 -0.29 6.07 -16.35
N CYS A 37 0.49 5.17 -16.95
CA CYS A 37 1.95 5.15 -16.92
C CYS A 37 2.48 5.08 -18.37
N ASP A 38 3.78 5.27 -18.56
CA ASP A 38 4.45 5.54 -19.84
C ASP A 38 3.74 4.94 -21.07
N ASP A 39 3.72 3.60 -21.17
CA ASP A 39 3.05 2.84 -22.25
C ASP A 39 1.98 1.88 -21.70
N GLY A 40 1.32 2.25 -20.60
CA GLY A 40 0.47 1.30 -19.89
C GLY A 40 -0.44 1.88 -18.82
N VAL A 41 -0.97 0.97 -18.01
CA VAL A 41 -1.79 1.27 -16.84
C VAL A 41 -1.17 0.67 -15.59
N ARG A 42 -1.37 1.34 -14.45
CA ARG A 42 -1.09 0.81 -13.12
C ARG A 42 -2.32 0.95 -12.24
N PHE A 43 -2.41 0.09 -11.24
CA PHE A 43 -3.52 0.01 -10.31
C PHE A 43 -3.05 0.49 -8.94
N VAL A 44 -3.74 1.48 -8.38
CA VAL A 44 -3.48 2.02 -7.05
C VAL A 44 -4.60 1.58 -6.11
N TYR A 45 -4.24 0.81 -5.09
CA TYR A 45 -5.15 0.37 -4.04
C TYR A 45 -4.87 1.15 -2.76
N SER A 46 -5.89 1.71 -2.14
CA SER A 46 -5.77 2.45 -0.87
C SER A 46 -6.76 1.91 0.16
N ALA A 47 -6.23 1.20 1.16
CA ALA A 47 -7.00 0.68 2.29
C ALA A 47 -6.81 1.57 3.51
N VAL A 48 -7.90 2.15 4.02
CA VAL A 48 -7.88 3.05 5.18
C VAL A 48 -8.91 2.60 6.20
N VAL A 49 -8.45 2.42 7.45
CA VAL A 49 -9.30 2.07 8.59
C VAL A 49 -9.06 3.05 9.72
N THR A 50 -10.15 3.62 10.25
CA THR A 50 -10.13 4.44 11.46
C THR A 50 -10.40 3.55 12.67
N VAL A 51 -9.37 3.26 13.44
CA VAL A 51 -9.42 2.38 14.61
C VAL A 51 -8.26 2.69 15.57
N ASP A 52 -8.52 2.57 16.87
CA ASP A 52 -7.47 2.60 17.88
C ASP A 52 -6.49 1.44 17.66
N ASN A 53 -5.20 1.75 17.55
CA ASN A 53 -4.17 0.76 17.26
C ASN A 53 -2.80 1.15 17.85
N ASP A 54 -1.89 0.18 17.95
CA ASP A 54 -0.49 0.45 18.26
C ASP A 54 0.28 0.81 16.98
N ALA A 55 0.19 2.09 16.59
CA ALA A 55 0.78 2.60 15.36
C ALA A 55 2.28 2.31 15.24
N LYS A 56 3.00 2.31 16.38
CA LYS A 56 4.44 2.06 16.41
C LYS A 56 4.74 0.57 16.17
N ALA A 57 4.04 -0.32 16.86
CA ALA A 57 4.20 -1.76 16.68
C ALA A 57 3.81 -2.18 15.27
N ASN A 58 2.63 -1.76 14.80
CA ASN A 58 2.12 -2.06 13.46
C ASN A 58 3.06 -1.54 12.35
N ALA A 59 3.60 -0.31 12.49
CA ALA A 59 4.56 0.22 11.52
C ALA A 59 5.87 -0.57 11.50
N ALA A 60 6.34 -1.04 12.66
CA ALA A 60 7.54 -1.88 12.73
C ALA A 60 7.30 -3.24 12.06
N GLU A 61 6.15 -3.88 12.31
CA GLU A 61 5.77 -5.16 11.72
C GLU A 61 5.61 -5.06 10.20
N LEU A 62 4.89 -4.05 9.70
CA LEU A 62 4.77 -3.78 8.27
C LEU A 62 6.12 -3.56 7.60
N ALA A 63 6.99 -2.73 8.20
CA ALA A 63 8.31 -2.46 7.65
C ALA A 63 9.18 -3.74 7.61
N MET A 64 9.07 -4.62 8.61
CA MET A 64 9.77 -5.91 8.61
C MET A 64 9.22 -6.84 7.53
N PHE A 65 7.89 -6.93 7.40
CA PHE A 65 7.24 -7.73 6.38
C PHE A 65 7.63 -7.27 4.97
N TRP A 66 7.52 -5.98 4.66
CA TRP A 66 7.90 -5.46 3.34
C TRP A 66 9.38 -5.68 3.00
N ARG A 67 10.28 -5.58 3.98
CA ARG A 67 11.69 -5.95 3.78
C ARG A 67 11.84 -7.44 3.49
N SER A 68 11.06 -8.31 4.14
CA SER A 68 11.08 -9.75 3.90
C SER A 68 10.56 -10.13 2.51
N GLU A 69 9.66 -9.32 1.95
CA GLU A 69 9.17 -9.41 0.57
C GLU A 69 10.15 -8.81 -0.46
N GLY A 70 11.30 -8.30 0.00
CA GLY A 70 12.37 -7.78 -0.84
C GLY A 70 12.22 -6.31 -1.23
N LEU A 71 11.37 -5.53 -0.55
CA LEU A 71 11.26 -4.09 -0.77
C LEU A 71 12.30 -3.31 0.05
N SER A 72 12.82 -2.25 -0.56
CA SER A 72 13.59 -1.21 0.11
C SER A 72 12.63 -0.25 0.81
N VAL A 73 12.55 -0.34 2.14
CA VAL A 73 11.64 0.47 2.98
C VAL A 73 12.35 1.70 3.55
N SER A 74 11.79 2.88 3.27
CA SER A 74 12.21 4.18 3.76
C SER A 74 11.21 4.72 4.80
N PRO A 75 11.41 4.44 6.10
CA PRO A 75 10.51 4.89 7.15
C PRO A 75 10.69 6.38 7.48
N SER A 76 9.61 7.02 7.90
CA SER A 76 9.59 8.36 8.46
C SER A 76 8.68 8.42 9.69
N VAL A 77 9.05 9.27 10.65
CA VAL A 77 8.25 9.49 11.87
C VAL A 77 8.13 10.99 12.07
N THR A 78 6.88 11.45 12.18
CA THR A 78 6.56 12.87 12.40
C THR A 78 5.74 13.00 13.67
N ASP A 79 6.24 13.75 14.64
CA ASP A 79 5.50 14.06 15.88
C ASP A 79 4.97 15.49 15.82
N PHE A 80 3.65 15.65 15.88
CA PHE A 80 3.00 16.96 15.86
C PHE A 80 2.77 17.55 17.27
N GLY A 81 3.29 16.94 18.35
CA GLY A 81 3.41 17.54 19.67
C GLY A 81 2.17 17.48 20.58
N SER A 82 1.02 17.03 20.08
CA SER A 82 -0.13 16.64 20.91
C SER A 82 -0.14 15.12 21.14
N ARG A 83 -0.52 14.70 22.36
CA ARG A 83 -0.64 13.27 22.70
C ARG A 83 -1.49 12.55 21.64
N GLY A 84 -0.89 11.57 20.97
CA GLY A 84 -1.55 10.77 19.93
C GLY A 84 -1.33 11.24 18.49
N ASN A 85 -0.65 12.37 18.25
CA ASN A 85 -0.37 12.86 16.91
C ASN A 85 1.04 12.49 16.40
N THR A 86 1.55 11.31 16.76
CA THR A 86 2.72 10.76 16.08
C THR A 86 2.26 9.97 14.87
N ILE A 87 2.77 10.34 13.69
CA ILE A 87 2.54 9.62 12.45
C ILE A 87 3.77 8.78 12.14
N TYR A 88 3.56 7.48 12.00
CA TYR A 88 4.54 6.52 11.49
C TYR A 88 4.21 6.25 10.03
N ALA A 89 5.12 6.59 9.12
CA ALA A 89 4.94 6.37 7.70
C ALA A 89 6.14 5.64 7.11
N ALA A 90 5.95 5.05 5.94
CA ALA A 90 7.05 4.63 5.10
C ALA A 90 6.61 4.60 3.65
N THR A 91 7.59 4.79 2.77
CA THR A 91 7.48 4.36 1.38
C THR A 91 8.37 3.16 1.17
N ALA A 92 7.96 2.25 0.30
CA ALA A 92 8.69 1.06 -0.04
C ALA A 92 8.65 0.86 -1.55
N HIS A 93 9.78 0.43 -2.10
CA HIS A 93 9.95 0.27 -3.53
C HIS A 93 10.88 -0.90 -3.83
N ARG A 94 10.80 -1.41 -5.06
CA ARG A 94 11.75 -2.35 -5.65
C ARG A 94 12.15 -1.80 -7.02
N ASP A 95 13.38 -2.05 -7.47
CA ASP A 95 13.88 -1.53 -8.76
C ASP A 95 12.98 -1.94 -9.94
N SER A 96 12.34 -3.10 -9.84
CA SER A 96 11.19 -3.56 -10.64
C SER A 96 10.21 -4.20 -9.67
N GLY A 97 9.09 -3.54 -9.39
CA GLY A 97 8.03 -4.10 -8.54
C GLY A 97 6.96 -3.09 -8.14
N PRO A 98 5.92 -3.56 -7.45
CA PRO A 98 4.93 -2.68 -6.87
C PRO A 98 5.59 -1.74 -5.85
N ARG A 99 5.08 -0.51 -5.79
CA ARG A 99 5.41 0.45 -4.74
C ARG A 99 4.38 0.30 -3.63
N ALA A 100 4.80 0.57 -2.42
CA ALA A 100 3.92 0.55 -1.27
C ALA A 100 4.17 1.77 -0.39
N ALA A 101 3.12 2.26 0.25
CA ALA A 101 3.21 3.31 1.25
C ALA A 101 2.27 2.98 2.41
N TYR A 102 2.68 3.31 3.63
CA TYR A 102 1.78 3.24 4.77
C TYR A 102 1.84 4.53 5.56
N GLN A 103 0.74 4.82 6.24
CA GLN A 103 0.66 5.88 7.24
C GLN A 103 -0.19 5.40 8.41
N LEU A 104 0.40 5.38 9.60
CA LEU A 104 -0.24 4.93 10.82
C LEU A 104 -0.21 6.05 11.86
N SER A 105 -1.35 6.25 12.50
CA SER A 105 -1.52 7.06 13.70
C SER A 105 -2.23 6.22 14.74
N VAL A 106 -2.33 6.71 15.97
CA VAL A 106 -3.00 5.97 17.06
C VAL A 106 -4.48 5.68 16.77
N ILE A 107 -5.11 6.41 15.84
CA ILE A 107 -6.53 6.26 15.46
C ILE A 107 -6.76 5.81 14.02
N SER A 108 -5.70 5.61 13.23
CA SER A 108 -5.85 5.26 11.82
C SER A 108 -4.70 4.43 11.28
N VAL A 109 -5.03 3.54 10.36
CA VAL A 109 -4.08 2.78 9.56
C VAL A 109 -4.45 3.01 8.09
N ALA A 110 -3.49 3.45 7.30
CA ALA A 110 -3.60 3.56 5.85
C ALA A 110 -2.47 2.77 5.20
N ILE A 111 -2.83 1.94 4.21
CA ILE A 111 -1.90 1.20 3.36
C ILE A 111 -2.27 1.50 1.90
N GLU A 112 -1.28 1.87 1.11
CA GLU A 112 -1.40 2.10 -0.31
C GLU A 112 -0.43 1.18 -1.05
N ILE A 113 -0.95 0.46 -2.05
CA ILE A 113 -0.16 -0.39 -2.96
C ILE A 113 -0.36 0.11 -4.38
N THR A 114 0.72 0.42 -5.07
CA THR A 114 0.73 0.75 -6.49
C THR A 114 1.36 -0.41 -7.26
N SER A 115 0.63 -0.98 -8.23
CA SER A 115 1.16 -2.05 -9.07
C SER A 115 2.34 -1.58 -9.94
N GLU A 116 3.07 -2.54 -10.52
CA GLU A 116 3.93 -2.23 -11.67
C GLU A 116 3.09 -1.69 -12.84
N CYS A 117 3.73 -0.92 -13.72
CA CYS A 117 3.14 -0.53 -14.99
C CYS A 117 3.03 -1.75 -15.91
N ALA A 118 1.82 -2.00 -16.43
CA ALA A 118 1.57 -3.07 -17.38
C ALA A 118 0.91 -2.54 -18.66
N PRO A 119 1.07 -3.23 -19.81
CA PRO A 119 0.40 -2.83 -21.04
C PRO A 119 -1.13 -2.73 -20.86
N GLY A 120 -1.72 -1.62 -21.28
CA GLY A 120 -3.15 -1.33 -21.19
C GLY A 120 -3.44 0.17 -21.25
N ALA A 121 -4.71 0.54 -21.39
CA ALA A 121 -5.17 1.92 -21.30
C ALA A 121 -6.15 2.08 -20.14
N VAL A 122 -6.21 3.27 -19.55
CA VAL A 122 -7.21 3.61 -18.52
C VAL A 122 -8.64 3.63 -19.11
N ASP A 123 -8.77 3.73 -20.43
CA ASP A 123 -10.02 3.85 -21.21
C ASP A 123 -10.59 2.50 -21.73
N ASP A 124 -10.01 1.35 -21.38
CA ASP A 124 -10.51 0.03 -21.85
C ASP A 124 -11.73 -0.50 -21.05
N ASP A 125 -12.48 0.39 -20.40
CA ASP A 125 -13.80 0.11 -19.83
C ASP A 125 -14.79 1.23 -20.23
N ASP A 126 -15.28 1.18 -21.48
CA ASP A 126 -16.63 1.60 -21.88
C ASP A 126 -16.93 1.19 -23.36
N GLU A 127 -17.15 -0.12 -23.61
CA GLU A 127 -18.13 -0.63 -24.60
C GLU A 127 -18.92 -1.82 -24.04
#